data_AF-A0A4U0SNM9-F1
#
_entry.id   AF-A0A4U0SNM9-F1
#
_cell.length_a   1.000
_cell.length_b   1.000
_cell.length_c   1.000
_cell.angle_alpha   90.00
_cell.angle_beta   90.00
_cell.angle_gamma   90.00
#
_symmetry.space_group_name_H-M   'P 1'
#
loop_
_entity.id
_entity.type
_entity.pdbx_description
1 polymer ?
#
loop_
_entity_poly.entity_id
_entity_poly.type
_entity_poly.pdbx_seq_one_letter_code
_entity_poly.pdbx_strand_id
1 'polypeptide(L)'
;MAQTVRQRQSRLIPILDSDGRAHPLQNTLAAVTAVLGALAIITTIWPGLHLISSWAGLVGIFTGGWGHFISATTAERFVLIIGLGASAVGFFLGMAHGGLFGGVLG
;
A
#
# COMPACT_ATOMS: atom_id res chain seq x y z
N MET A 1 -30.86 -17.55 23.22
CA MET A 1 -29.47 -17.07 23.17
C MET A 1 -29.11 -16.74 21.74
N ALA A 2 -29.09 -15.46 21.38
CA ALA A 2 -28.73 -15.02 20.03
C ALA A 2 -27.23 -14.64 20.05
N GLN A 3 -26.37 -15.59 19.73
CA GLN A 3 -24.99 -15.26 19.39
C GLN A 3 -25.00 -14.60 18.02
N THR A 4 -25.05 -13.28 17.99
CA THR A 4 -24.72 -12.51 16.79
C THR A 4 -23.26 -12.76 16.46
N VAL A 5 -23.02 -13.61 15.47
CA VAL A 5 -21.74 -13.71 14.75
C VAL A 5 -21.51 -12.37 14.06
N ARG A 6 -20.93 -11.39 14.77
CA ARG A 6 -20.42 -10.17 14.15
C ARG A 6 -19.16 -9.72 14.88
N GLN A 7 -18.19 -9.29 14.08
CA GLN A 7 -16.94 -8.63 14.48
C GLN A 7 -15.74 -9.52 14.84
N ARG A 8 -15.55 -10.65 14.14
CA ARG A 8 -14.19 -11.20 13.92
C ARG A 8 -13.47 -10.52 12.73
N GLN A 9 -13.95 -9.35 12.30
CA GLN A 9 -13.57 -8.72 11.03
C GLN A 9 -12.73 -7.43 11.20
N SER A 10 -12.56 -6.91 12.42
CA SER A 10 -11.97 -5.57 12.62
C SER A 10 -10.66 -5.54 13.39
N ARG A 11 -10.00 -6.69 13.62
CA ARG A 11 -8.62 -6.75 14.12
C ARG A 11 -7.72 -7.35 13.06
N LEU A 12 -7.62 -6.70 11.89
CA LEU A 12 -6.64 -7.13 10.90
C LEU A 12 -5.21 -6.91 11.44
N ILE A 13 -4.98 -5.79 12.15
CA ILE A 13 -3.68 -5.45 12.72
C ILE A 13 -3.88 -4.67 14.03
N PRO A 14 -3.96 -5.34 15.20
CA PRO A 14 -4.23 -4.70 16.50
C PRO A 14 -3.22 -3.61 16.89
N ILE A 15 -2.01 -3.64 16.32
CA ILE A 15 -0.95 -2.67 16.60
C ILE A 15 -1.19 -1.32 15.91
N LEU A 16 -2.05 -1.26 14.88
CA LEU A 16 -2.42 -0.01 14.22
C LEU A 16 -3.51 0.75 14.97
N ASP A 17 -4.33 0.06 15.75
CA ASP A 17 -5.44 0.61 16.55
C ASP A 17 -4.92 1.23 17.87
N SER A 18 -3.99 2.19 17.80
CA SER A 18 -3.35 2.77 18.99
C SER A 18 -4.30 3.57 19.89
N ASP A 19 -5.49 3.95 19.40
CA ASP A 19 -6.55 4.60 20.17
C ASP A 19 -7.58 3.61 20.76
N GLY A 20 -7.34 2.30 20.60
CA GLY A 20 -8.20 1.24 21.14
C GLY A 20 -9.52 1.05 20.39
N ARG A 21 -9.75 1.77 19.28
CA ARG A 21 -10.92 1.62 18.41
C ARG A 21 -10.52 0.96 17.11
N ALA A 22 -11.43 0.18 16.53
CA ALA A 22 -11.16 -0.51 15.29
C ALA A 22 -11.38 0.40 14.08
N HIS A 23 -10.35 0.54 13.24
CA HIS A 23 -10.37 1.33 12.00
C HIS A 23 -10.19 0.43 10.77
N PRO A 24 -11.19 -0.39 10.41
CA PRO A 24 -11.01 -1.46 9.41
C PRO A 24 -10.60 -0.92 8.03
N LEU A 25 -11.16 0.20 7.60
CA LEU A 25 -10.87 0.78 6.28
C LEU A 25 -9.46 1.38 6.24
N GLN A 26 -9.07 2.12 7.27
CA GLN A 26 -7.74 2.72 7.39
C GLN A 26 -6.66 1.64 7.50
N ASN A 27 -6.89 0.63 8.34
CA ASN A 27 -5.99 -0.51 8.50
C ASN A 27 -5.81 -1.29 7.19
N THR A 28 -6.90 -1.51 6.44
CA THR A 28 -6.80 -2.13 5.11
C THR A 28 -6.02 -1.26 4.14
N LEU A 29 -6.24 0.06 4.09
CA LEU A 29 -5.51 0.94 3.19
C LEU A 29 -4.03 1.05 3.54
N ALA A 30 -3.68 1.07 4.83
CA ALA A 30 -2.30 1.01 5.29
C ALA A 30 -1.62 -0.31 4.86
N ALA A 31 -2.29 -1.44 5.06
CA ALA A 31 -1.78 -2.75 4.66
C ALA A 31 -1.63 -2.87 3.14
N VAL A 32 -2.64 -2.44 2.36
CA VAL A 32 -2.60 -2.43 0.89
C VAL A 32 -1.45 -1.58 0.39
N THR A 33 -1.28 -0.37 0.93
CA THR A 33 -0.17 0.51 0.54
C THR A 33 1.19 -0.11 0.87
N ALA A 34 1.34 -0.75 2.03
CA ALA A 34 2.57 -1.43 2.39
C ALA A 34 2.89 -2.60 1.44
N VAL A 35 1.88 -3.41 1.09
CA VAL A 35 2.04 -4.52 0.13
C VAL A 35 2.39 -4.01 -1.26
N LEU A 36 1.70 -2.97 -1.74
CA LEU A 36 1.99 -2.36 -3.04
C LEU A 36 3.39 -1.76 -3.07
N GLY A 37 3.81 -1.06 -2.02
CA GLY A 37 5.17 -0.53 -1.92
C GLY A 37 6.24 -1.62 -1.90
N ALA A 38 6.00 -2.70 -1.13
CA ALA A 38 6.89 -3.86 -1.11
C ALA A 38 6.98 -4.54 -2.48
N LEU A 39 5.84 -4.76 -3.16
CA LEU A 39 5.83 -5.31 -4.52
C LEU A 39 6.57 -4.39 -5.48
N ALA A 40 6.31 -3.08 -5.42
CA ALA A 40 6.91 -2.09 -6.31
C ALA A 40 8.44 -2.09 -6.19
N ILE A 41 9.00 -2.08 -4.98
CA ILE A 41 10.45 -2.04 -4.77
C ILE A 41 11.13 -3.40 -4.97
N ILE A 42 10.50 -4.50 -4.56
CA ILE A 42 11.09 -5.84 -4.72
C ILE A 42 11.19 -6.19 -6.21
N THR A 43 10.18 -5.84 -7.00
CA THR A 43 10.16 -6.14 -8.43
C THR A 43 11.23 -5.39 -9.23
N THR A 44 11.84 -4.31 -8.70
CA THR A 44 12.93 -3.61 -9.39
C THR A 44 14.22 -4.41 -9.47
N ILE A 45 14.36 -5.48 -8.67
CA ILE A 45 15.54 -6.36 -8.70
C ILE A 45 15.66 -7.06 -10.06
N TRP A 46 14.54 -7.26 -10.75
CA TRP A 46 14.50 -7.92 -12.06
C TRP A 46 14.20 -6.91 -13.17
N PRO A 47 15.10 -6.75 -14.15
CA PRO A 47 14.92 -5.80 -15.25
C PRO A 47 13.62 -5.99 -16.05
N GLY A 48 13.11 -7.22 -16.14
CA GLY A 48 11.89 -7.56 -16.89
C GLY A 48 10.58 -7.34 -16.14
N LEU A 49 10.61 -6.98 -14.85
CA LEU A 49 9.41 -6.80 -14.02
C LEU A 49 9.01 -5.32 -13.85
N HIS A 50 9.58 -4.43 -14.69
CA HIS A 50 9.33 -2.99 -14.61
C HIS A 50 7.85 -2.62 -14.78
N LEU A 51 7.06 -3.37 -15.56
CA LEU A 51 5.60 -3.15 -15.68
C LEU A 51 4.90 -3.28 -14.32
N ILE A 52 5.24 -4.34 -13.57
CA ILE A 52 4.67 -4.57 -12.24
C ILE A 52 5.16 -3.50 -11.28
N SER A 53 6.46 -3.18 -11.32
CA SER A 53 7.04 -2.15 -10.48
C SER A 53 6.39 -0.77 -10.70
N SER A 54 6.19 -0.37 -11.97
CA SER A 54 5.54 0.88 -12.35
C SER A 54 4.07 0.91 -11.94
N TRP A 55 3.28 -0.14 -12.25
CA TRP A 55 1.86 -0.13 -11.90
C TRP A 55 1.61 -0.27 -10.40
N ALA A 56 2.31 -1.18 -9.73
CA ALA A 56 2.20 -1.35 -8.28
C ALA A 56 2.66 -0.08 -7.55
N GLY A 57 3.76 0.53 -8.01
CA GLY A 57 4.26 1.79 -7.46
C GLY A 57 3.28 2.94 -7.69
N LEU A 58 2.69 3.07 -8.88
CA LEU A 58 1.70 4.11 -9.18
C LEU A 58 0.45 3.97 -8.30
N VAL A 59 -0.13 2.76 -8.26
CA VAL A 59 -1.32 2.50 -7.42
C VAL A 59 -0.96 2.70 -5.94
N GLY A 60 0.22 2.26 -5.50
CA GLY A 60 0.70 2.45 -4.13
C GLY A 60 0.88 3.92 -3.74
N ILE A 61 1.32 4.77 -4.68
CA ILE A 61 1.39 6.22 -4.48
C ILE A 61 -0.02 6.79 -4.26
N PHE A 62 -0.98 6.41 -5.09
CA PHE A 62 -2.36 6.88 -4.96
C PHE A 62 -3.02 6.39 -3.66
N THR A 63 -2.90 5.10 -3.32
CA THR A 63 -3.48 4.56 -2.09
C THR A 63 -2.81 5.13 -0.85
N GLY A 64 -1.48 5.30 -0.87
CA GLY A 64 -0.72 5.88 0.24
C GLY A 64 -1.03 7.36 0.45
N GLY A 65 -1.06 8.12 -0.64
CA GLY A 65 -1.46 9.53 -0.65
C GLY A 65 -2.88 9.72 -0.12
N TRP A 66 -3.84 8.92 -0.59
CA TRP A 66 -5.22 8.96 -0.08
C TRP A 66 -5.30 8.55 1.40
N GLY A 67 -4.56 7.49 1.78
CA GLY A 67 -4.49 6.98 3.16
C GLY A 67 -4.10 8.07 4.17
N HIS A 68 -3.20 8.99 3.79
CA HIS A 68 -2.80 10.09 4.66
C HIS A 68 -3.95 11.01 5.09
N PHE A 69 -4.94 11.23 4.22
CA PHE A 69 -6.06 12.12 4.51
C PHE A 69 -7.14 11.50 5.41
N ILE A 70 -7.19 10.17 5.50
CA ILE A 70 -8.25 9.45 6.22
C ILE A 70 -7.75 8.72 7.48
N SER A 71 -6.44 8.68 7.70
CA SER A 71 -5.82 7.95 8.82
C SER A 71 -6.23 8.53 10.17
N ALA A 72 -6.65 7.64 11.07
CA ALA A 72 -7.07 7.96 12.42
C ALA A 72 -5.91 7.89 13.42
N THR A 73 -4.93 7.00 13.18
CA THR A 73 -3.86 6.74 14.14
C THR A 73 -2.47 7.10 13.61
N THR A 74 -1.52 7.30 14.53
CA THR A 74 -0.11 7.56 14.19
C THR A 74 0.55 6.31 13.59
N ALA A 75 0.18 5.12 14.07
CA ALA A 75 0.72 3.85 13.58
C ALA A 75 0.33 3.61 12.11
N GLU A 76 -0.94 3.87 11.74
CA GLU A 76 -1.40 3.83 10.34
C GLU A 76 -0.57 4.78 9.47
N ARG A 77 -0.40 6.03 9.92
CA ARG A 77 0.37 7.04 9.18
C ARG A 77 1.81 6.60 8.95
N PHE A 78 2.43 5.98 9.94
CA PHE A 78 3.81 5.50 9.81
C PHE A 78 3.92 4.39 8.75
N VAL A 79 3.00 3.43 8.74
CA VAL A 79 2.95 2.39 7.71
C VAL A 79 2.69 2.99 6.33
N LEU A 80 1.80 3.97 6.22
CA LEU A 80 1.51 4.65 4.97
C LEU A 80 2.73 5.40 4.42
N ILE A 81 3.50 6.12 5.24
CA ILE A 81 4.73 6.80 4.79
C ILE A 81 5.73 5.78 4.24
N ILE A 82 5.94 4.67 4.95
CA ILE A 82 6.89 3.64 4.50
C ILE A 82 6.42 3.02 3.18
N GLY A 83 5.15 2.63 3.10
CA GLY A 83 4.58 2.04 1.88
C GLY A 83 4.58 3.02 0.70
N LEU A 84 4.26 4.29 0.95
CA LEU A 84 4.30 5.37 -0.05
C LEU A 84 5.73 5.60 -0.55
N GLY A 85 6.71 5.65 0.35
CA GLY A 85 8.12 5.80 -0.01
C GLY A 85 8.62 4.63 -0.86
N ALA A 86 8.32 3.39 -0.45
CA ALA A 86 8.66 2.20 -1.22
C ALA A 86 7.97 2.18 -2.60
N SER A 87 6.70 2.61 -2.66
CA SER A 87 5.94 2.75 -3.91
C SER A 87 6.56 3.79 -4.85
N ALA A 88 7.01 4.93 -4.30
CA ALA A 88 7.66 5.99 -5.07
C ALA A 88 9.01 5.53 -5.65
N VAL A 89 9.83 4.83 -4.85
CA VAL A 89 11.11 4.27 -5.32
C VAL A 89 10.88 3.22 -6.39
N GLY A 90 9.96 2.27 -6.16
CA GLY A 90 9.60 1.25 -7.14
C GLY A 90 9.08 1.86 -8.44
N PHE A 91 8.13 2.79 -8.36
CA PHE A 91 7.61 3.51 -9.52
C PHE A 91 8.71 4.21 -10.31
N PHE A 92 9.59 4.97 -9.63
CA PHE A 92 10.69 5.69 -10.27
C PHE A 92 11.61 4.74 -11.04
N LEU A 93 12.02 3.63 -10.41
CA LEU A 93 12.88 2.64 -11.05
C LEU A 93 12.17 1.89 -12.18
N GLY A 94 10.91 1.48 -12.01
CA GLY A 94 10.12 0.87 -13.07
C GLY A 94 9.96 1.80 -14.27
N MET A 95 9.74 3.10 -14.03
CA MET A 95 9.69 4.11 -15.08
C MET A 95 11.01 4.22 -15.84
N ALA A 96 12.14 4.14 -15.15
CA ALA A 96 13.46 4.16 -15.77
C ALA A 96 13.77 2.92 -16.64
N HIS A 97 13.12 1.79 -16.39
CA HIS A 97 13.37 0.51 -17.09
C HIS A 97 12.41 0.21 -18.25
N GLY A 98 11.49 1.12 -18.60
CA GLY A 98 10.56 0.93 -19.72
C GLY A 98 9.17 1.50 -19.51
N GLY A 99 8.89 2.09 -18.35
CA GLY A 99 7.63 2.77 -18.10
C GLY A 99 6.43 1.83 -17.92
N LEU A 100 5.25 2.45 -17.79
CA LEU A 100 3.96 1.77 -17.56
C LEU A 100 3.51 0.84 -18.69
N PHE A 101 4.11 0.96 -19.87
CA PHE A 101 3.69 0.26 -21.08
C PHE A 101 4.81 -0.50 -21.78
N GLY A 102 6.05 -0.48 -21.27
CA GLY A 102 7.16 -1.27 -21.83
C GLY A 102 7.45 -1.03 -23.31
N GLY A 103 7.24 0.20 -23.78
CA GLY A 103 7.41 0.56 -25.19
C GLY A 103 6.26 0.14 -26.12
N VAL A 104 5.14 -0.40 -25.61
CA VAL A 104 3.99 -0.79 -26.45
C VAL A 104 3.21 0.42 -27.00
N LEU A 105 3.35 1.60 -26.37
CA LEU A 105 2.73 2.85 -26.82
C LEU A 105 3.72 3.83 -27.49
N GLY A 106 4.92 3.38 -27.86
CA GLY A 106 6.00 4.21 -28.43
C GLY A 106 6.63 3.60 -29.66
#